data_AF-D6K5L9-F1
#
_entry.id   AF-D6K5L9-F1
#
_cell.length_a   1.000
_cell.length_b   1.000
_cell.length_c   1.000
_cell.angle_alpha   90.00
_cell.angle_beta   90.00
_cell.angle_gamma   90.00
#
_symmetry.space_group_name_H-M   'P 1'
#
loop_
_entity.id
_entity.type
_entity.pdbx_description
1 polymer ?
#
loop_
_entity_poly.entity_id
_entity_poly.type
_entity_poly.pdbx_seq_one_letter_code
_entity_poly.pdbx_strand_id
1 'polypeptide(L)'
;MRYSGSPLPYSFSEAAHRKSVWIVDLDADGSVTAERVDCPVPRPLARLRGPLEDLLADPALTPHEESWVEATLTDPVRPADPMARLTERFPHTLSLVFDPERAPDDPDVSYARRLAGRSDQQIAEDFVAHVRGAGPDADEQAVLRDAFDAVRLDDPEHEVTR
;
A
#
# COMPACT_ATOMS: atom_id res chain seq x y z
N MET A 1 26.77 24.54 8.64
CA MET A 1 26.73 23.54 7.55
C MET A 1 25.32 23.49 6.96
N ARG A 2 25.18 23.38 5.64
CA ARG A 2 23.89 23.23 4.94
C ARG A 2 23.89 21.94 4.14
N TYR A 3 22.74 21.29 4.02
CA TYR A 3 22.55 20.13 3.16
C TYR A 3 21.85 20.56 1.88
N SER A 4 22.39 20.16 0.74
CA SER A 4 21.82 20.48 -0.57
C SER A 4 20.53 19.73 -0.87
N GLY A 5 20.26 18.64 -0.15
CA GLY A 5 19.16 17.73 -0.46
C GLY A 5 19.38 16.99 -1.79
N SER A 6 18.35 16.32 -2.29
CA SER A 6 18.37 15.68 -3.61
C SER A 6 17.80 16.61 -4.69
N PRO A 7 18.26 16.50 -5.95
CA PRO A 7 17.74 17.30 -7.05
C PRO A 7 16.38 16.79 -7.56
N LEU A 8 16.02 15.54 -7.24
CA LEU A 8 14.76 14.90 -7.60
C LEU A 8 14.17 14.18 -6.38
N PRO A 9 12.84 13.98 -6.31
CA PRO A 9 12.23 13.16 -5.28
C PRO A 9 12.55 11.67 -5.50
N TYR A 10 12.94 10.98 -4.45
CA TYR A 10 13.21 9.53 -4.45
C TYR A 10 12.18 8.72 -3.65
N SER A 11 11.28 9.39 -2.95
CA SER A 11 10.23 8.78 -2.13
C SER A 11 8.98 9.67 -2.12
N PHE A 12 7.80 9.06 -1.99
CA PHE A 12 6.53 9.77 -1.79
C PHE A 12 6.48 10.61 -0.52
N SER A 13 7.28 10.28 0.50
CA SER A 13 7.45 11.13 1.68
C SER A 13 7.96 12.55 1.34
N GLU A 14 8.53 12.73 0.15
CA GLU A 14 9.06 14.01 -0.33
C GLU A 14 8.08 14.80 -1.20
N ALA A 15 6.80 14.41 -1.27
CA ALA A 15 5.81 15.08 -2.12
C ALA A 15 5.65 16.59 -1.82
N ALA A 16 5.90 17.01 -0.57
CA ALA A 16 5.88 18.41 -0.17
C ALA A 16 7.27 19.10 -0.24
N HIS A 17 8.32 18.39 -0.64
CA HIS A 17 9.67 18.93 -0.68
C HIS A 17 9.89 19.77 -1.94
N ARG A 18 10.38 21.00 -1.75
CA ARG A 18 10.88 21.83 -2.84
C ARG A 18 12.33 21.43 -3.16
N LYS A 19 12.53 20.85 -4.34
CA LYS A 19 13.84 20.42 -4.83
C LYS A 19 14.64 21.63 -5.28
N SER A 20 15.87 21.75 -4.80
CA SER A 20 16.74 22.89 -5.08
C SER A 20 18.21 22.52 -4.91
N VAL A 21 19.08 23.33 -5.51
CA VAL A 21 20.54 23.27 -5.35
C VAL A 21 21.05 24.62 -4.85
N TRP A 22 22.23 24.61 -4.23
CA TRP A 22 22.95 25.84 -3.88
C TRP A 22 24.02 26.12 -4.93
N ILE A 23 24.03 27.34 -5.45
CA ILE A 23 25.16 27.92 -6.16
C ILE A 23 25.94 28.73 -5.13
N VAL A 24 27.22 28.42 -4.97
CA VAL A 24 28.10 29.06 -3.97
C VAL A 24 29.25 29.69 -4.71
N ASP A 25 29.41 31.00 -4.55
CA ASP A 25 30.57 31.73 -5.06
C ASP A 25 31.52 32.07 -3.91
N LEU A 26 32.81 31.93 -4.19
CA LEU A 26 33.90 32.17 -3.25
C LEU A 26 34.81 33.25 -3.86
N ASP A 27 34.86 34.41 -3.23
CA ASP A 27 35.69 35.51 -3.69
C ASP A 27 37.10 35.46 -3.10
N ALA A 28 38.04 36.13 -3.76
CA ALA A 28 39.45 36.15 -3.37
C ALA A 28 39.70 36.84 -2.01
N ASP A 29 38.78 37.67 -1.55
CA ASP A 29 38.81 38.31 -0.22
C ASP A 29 38.29 37.39 0.90
N GLY A 30 37.85 36.18 0.55
CA GLY A 30 37.29 35.20 1.47
C GLY A 30 35.79 35.39 1.72
N SER A 31 35.12 36.32 1.03
CA SER A 31 33.66 36.43 1.09
C SER A 31 32.99 35.27 0.34
N VAL A 32 31.79 34.91 0.81
CA VAL A 32 31.02 33.77 0.31
C VAL A 32 29.60 34.22 0.07
N THR A 33 29.12 34.05 -1.16
CA THR A 33 27.70 34.19 -1.50
C THR A 33 27.11 32.83 -1.79
N ALA A 34 25.82 32.66 -1.50
CA ALA A 34 25.12 31.42 -1.74
C ALA A 34 23.69 31.71 -2.18
N GLU A 35 23.33 31.26 -3.37
CA GLU A 35 21.99 31.35 -3.93
C GLU A 35 21.35 29.96 -4.00
N ARG A 36 20.06 29.88 -3.70
CA ARG A 36 19.29 28.65 -3.86
C ARG A 36 18.46 28.70 -5.14
N VAL A 37 18.72 27.76 -6.03
CA VAL A 37 18.05 27.63 -7.33
C VAL A 37 17.17 26.39 -7.33
N ASP A 38 15.94 26.50 -7.82
CA ASP A 38 15.00 25.38 -7.85
C ASP A 38 15.35 24.37 -8.93
N CYS A 39 15.18 23.09 -8.62
CA CYS A 39 15.36 22.01 -9.59
C CYS A 39 14.07 21.81 -10.39
N PRO A 40 14.17 21.54 -11.71
CA PRO A 40 13.01 21.17 -12.50
C PRO A 40 12.45 19.83 -12.01
N VAL A 41 11.13 19.78 -11.83
CA VAL A 41 10.40 18.57 -11.46
C VAL A 41 9.51 18.19 -12.64
N PRO A 42 9.95 17.33 -13.57
CA PRO A 42 9.23 17.04 -14.80
C PRO A 42 7.87 16.37 -14.54
N ARG A 43 7.75 15.66 -13.43
CA ARG A 43 6.48 15.09 -12.96
C ARG A 43 6.37 15.21 -11.44
N PRO A 44 5.35 15.89 -10.92
CA PRO A 44 5.15 16.01 -9.47
C PRO A 44 4.77 14.67 -8.85
N LEU A 45 5.01 14.54 -7.55
CA LEU A 45 4.47 13.43 -6.77
C LEU A 45 3.10 13.83 -6.22
N ALA A 46 2.17 12.90 -6.19
CA ALA A 46 0.88 13.03 -5.52
C ALA A 46 0.65 11.85 -4.59
N ARG A 47 0.12 12.14 -3.40
CA ARG A 47 -0.33 11.12 -2.44
C ARG A 47 -1.84 11.28 -2.31
N LEU A 48 -2.56 10.30 -2.80
CA LEU A 48 -4.02 10.28 -2.79
C LEU A 48 -4.49 9.34 -1.69
N ARG A 49 -5.54 9.72 -0.97
CA ARG A 49 -6.11 8.89 0.08
C ARG A 49 -7.63 9.00 0.08
N GLY A 50 -8.30 7.85 0.14
CA GLY A 50 -9.75 7.76 0.25
C GLY A 50 -10.28 6.43 -0.30
N PRO A 51 -11.60 6.24 -0.29
CA PRO A 51 -12.24 5.12 -0.97
C PRO A 51 -11.94 5.16 -2.48
N LEU A 52 -11.82 4.01 -3.12
CA LEU A 52 -11.45 3.92 -4.54
C LEU A 52 -12.41 4.73 -5.42
N GLU A 53 -13.72 4.59 -5.22
CA GLU A 53 -14.72 5.29 -6.05
C GLU A 53 -14.60 6.82 -5.92
N ASP A 54 -14.32 7.32 -4.73
CA ASP A 54 -14.15 8.76 -4.49
C ASP A 54 -12.89 9.27 -5.20
N LEU A 55 -11.78 8.53 -5.11
CA LEU A 55 -10.54 8.86 -5.83
C LEU A 55 -10.74 8.85 -7.35
N LEU A 56 -11.62 8.02 -7.89
CA LEU A 56 -11.91 7.94 -9.33
C LEU A 56 -12.92 8.99 -9.80
N ALA A 57 -13.80 9.48 -8.92
CA ALA A 57 -14.85 10.44 -9.27
C ALA A 57 -14.49 11.90 -8.98
N ASP A 58 -13.61 12.18 -8.01
CA ASP A 58 -13.38 13.54 -7.52
C ASP A 58 -12.67 14.43 -8.56
N PRO A 59 -13.32 15.47 -9.13
CA PRO A 59 -12.70 16.36 -10.12
C PRO A 59 -11.56 17.22 -9.54
N ALA A 60 -11.47 17.39 -8.22
CA ALA A 60 -10.35 18.11 -7.61
C ALA A 60 -9.01 17.36 -7.78
N LEU A 61 -9.05 16.07 -8.12
CA LEU A 61 -7.87 15.25 -8.36
C LEU A 61 -7.35 15.29 -9.80
N THR A 62 -8.04 15.97 -10.73
CA THR A 62 -7.59 16.12 -12.13
C THR A 62 -6.17 16.69 -12.28
N PRO A 63 -5.69 17.64 -11.45
CA PRO A 63 -4.29 18.08 -11.50
C PRO A 63 -3.25 16.98 -11.22
N HIS A 64 -3.67 15.81 -10.73
CA HIS A 64 -2.80 14.70 -10.37
C HIS A 64 -2.82 13.53 -11.37
N GLU A 65 -3.61 13.61 -12.44
CA GLU A 65 -3.67 12.57 -13.49
C GLU A 65 -2.29 12.34 -14.12
N GLU A 66 -1.53 13.42 -14.29
CA GLU A 66 -0.15 13.39 -14.77
C GLU A 66 0.89 13.33 -13.64
N SER A 67 0.54 13.09 -12.37
CA SER A 67 1.53 12.95 -11.29
C SER A 67 2.05 11.52 -11.19
N TRP A 68 3.24 11.31 -10.62
CA TRP A 68 3.53 10.01 -10.01
C TRP A 68 2.64 9.86 -8.79
N VAL A 69 1.84 8.80 -8.72
CA VAL A 69 0.82 8.63 -7.67
C VAL A 69 1.16 7.47 -6.72
N GLU A 70 1.07 7.76 -5.43
CA GLU A 70 0.83 6.78 -4.38
C GLU A 70 -0.63 6.91 -3.95
N ALA A 71 -1.42 5.86 -4.10
CA ALA A 71 -2.81 5.81 -3.67
C ALA A 71 -2.91 5.00 -2.37
N THR A 72 -3.56 5.56 -1.35
CA THR A 72 -3.91 4.85 -0.12
C THR A 72 -5.42 4.66 -0.06
N LEU A 73 -5.86 3.42 -0.25
CA LEU A 73 -7.27 3.07 -0.23
C LEU A 73 -7.77 2.86 1.19
N THR A 74 -8.86 3.53 1.53
CA THR A 74 -9.49 3.45 2.86
C THR A 74 -10.77 2.62 2.87
N ASP A 75 -11.12 2.00 1.73
CA ASP A 75 -12.26 1.11 1.63
C ASP A 75 -12.22 0.03 2.72
N PRO A 76 -13.37 -0.32 3.35
CA PRO A 76 -13.40 -1.30 4.43
C PRO A 76 -12.97 -2.71 3.96
N VAL A 77 -13.22 -3.00 2.68
CA VAL A 77 -12.80 -4.22 1.98
C VAL A 77 -12.02 -3.80 0.74
N ARG A 78 -10.95 -4.54 0.42
CA ARG A 78 -10.13 -4.26 -0.74
C ARG A 78 -10.98 -4.36 -2.02
N PRO A 79 -11.10 -3.29 -2.82
CA PRO A 79 -11.84 -3.33 -4.09
C PRO A 79 -11.20 -4.28 -5.09
N ALA A 80 -11.98 -4.70 -6.09
CA ALA A 80 -11.47 -5.51 -7.21
C ALA A 80 -10.58 -4.66 -8.14
N ASP A 81 -9.48 -5.25 -8.58
CA ASP A 81 -8.50 -4.67 -9.53
C ASP A 81 -8.16 -3.19 -9.30
N PRO A 82 -7.85 -2.77 -8.06
CA PRO A 82 -7.74 -1.35 -7.70
C PRO A 82 -6.61 -0.66 -8.45
N MET A 83 -5.49 -1.35 -8.69
CA MET A 83 -4.39 -0.82 -9.49
C MET A 83 -4.82 -0.54 -10.93
N ALA A 84 -5.51 -1.49 -11.58
CA ALA A 84 -5.92 -1.32 -12.97
C ALA A 84 -6.88 -0.13 -13.11
N ARG A 85 -7.88 -0.05 -12.23
CA ARG A 85 -8.85 1.05 -12.19
C ARG A 85 -8.20 2.40 -11.89
N LEU A 86 -7.25 2.45 -10.94
CA LEU A 86 -6.48 3.67 -10.68
C LEU A 86 -5.64 4.08 -11.89
N THR A 87 -5.01 3.13 -12.59
CA THR A 87 -4.20 3.43 -13.78
C THR A 87 -5.03 3.94 -14.96
N GLU A 88 -6.33 3.65 -15.04
CA GLU A 88 -7.22 4.24 -16.05
C GLU A 88 -7.36 5.76 -15.89
N ARG A 89 -7.41 6.26 -14.64
CA ARG A 89 -7.52 7.69 -14.35
C ARG A 89 -6.16 8.38 -14.09
N PHE A 90 -5.27 7.68 -13.41
CA PHE A 90 -3.94 8.12 -13.01
C PHE A 90 -2.88 7.20 -13.64
N PRO A 91 -2.53 7.38 -14.94
CA PRO A 91 -1.66 6.48 -15.69
C PRO A 91 -0.28 6.21 -15.07
N HIS A 92 0.13 7.08 -14.14
CA HIS A 92 1.41 7.07 -13.47
C HIS A 92 1.33 6.66 -11.99
N THR A 93 0.32 5.87 -11.63
CA THR A 93 0.23 5.23 -10.30
C THR A 93 1.36 4.20 -10.13
N LEU A 94 2.21 4.41 -9.12
CA LEU A 94 3.37 3.56 -8.85
C LEU A 94 3.24 2.76 -7.55
N SER A 95 2.43 3.23 -6.60
CA SER A 95 2.29 2.64 -5.28
C SER A 95 0.83 2.57 -4.87
N LEU A 96 0.43 1.44 -4.30
CA LEU A 96 -0.89 1.23 -3.73
C LEU A 96 -0.75 0.71 -2.30
N VAL A 97 -1.32 1.45 -1.38
CA VAL A 97 -1.42 1.11 0.04
C VAL A 97 -2.89 0.84 0.35
N PHE A 98 -3.16 -0.16 1.18
CA PHE A 98 -4.50 -0.46 1.67
C PHE A 98 -4.52 -0.23 3.18
N ASP A 99 -5.28 0.77 3.62
CA ASP A 99 -5.36 1.23 5.00
C ASP A 99 -6.85 1.49 5.36
N PRO A 100 -7.62 0.41 5.57
CA PRO A 100 -9.07 0.46 5.70
C PRO A 100 -9.47 1.27 6.94
N GLU A 101 -10.38 2.24 6.77
CA GLU A 101 -10.94 2.98 7.89
C GLU A 101 -12.00 2.12 8.59
N ARG A 102 -11.60 1.41 9.65
CA ARG A 102 -12.50 0.60 10.49
C ARG A 102 -13.00 1.41 11.69
N ALA A 103 -14.26 1.19 12.05
CA ALA A 103 -14.81 1.72 13.30
C ALA A 103 -14.06 1.14 14.50
N PRO A 104 -13.88 1.91 15.60
CA PRO A 104 -13.16 1.46 16.80
C PRO A 104 -13.74 0.22 17.49
N ASP A 105 -14.94 -0.23 17.11
CA ASP A 105 -15.60 -1.44 17.62
C ASP A 105 -15.20 -2.74 16.88
N ASP A 106 -14.29 -2.70 15.91
CA ASP A 106 -13.58 -3.88 15.41
C ASP A 106 -12.23 -3.97 16.12
N PRO A 107 -12.17 -4.57 17.33
CA PRO A 107 -10.94 -4.59 18.11
C PRO A 107 -9.85 -5.31 17.33
N ASP A 108 -8.62 -4.89 17.56
CA ASP A 108 -7.39 -5.65 17.33
C ASP A 108 -7.46 -7.02 18.03
N VAL A 109 -8.28 -7.93 17.50
CA VAL A 109 -8.21 -9.32 17.91
C VAL A 109 -6.95 -9.81 17.24
N SER A 110 -5.85 -9.78 18.02
CA SER A 110 -4.58 -10.35 17.60
C SER A 110 -4.88 -11.69 16.92
N TYR A 111 -4.33 -11.86 15.73
CA TYR A 111 -4.51 -13.06 14.92
C TYR A 111 -4.35 -14.34 15.77
N ALA A 112 -3.40 -14.31 16.72
CA ALA A 112 -3.17 -15.34 17.74
C ALA A 112 -4.39 -15.66 18.65
N ARG A 113 -5.22 -14.67 19.01
CA ARG A 113 -6.43 -14.88 19.82
C ARG A 113 -7.63 -15.34 19.01
N ARG A 114 -7.68 -15.05 17.69
CA ARG A 114 -8.68 -15.62 16.77
C ARG A 114 -8.43 -17.11 16.48
N LEU A 115 -7.16 -17.52 16.44
CA LEU A 115 -6.74 -18.90 16.14
C LEU A 115 -6.89 -19.89 17.32
N ALA A 116 -6.98 -19.42 18.56
CA ALA A 116 -7.04 -20.30 19.73
C ALA A 116 -8.34 -21.14 19.74
N GLY A 117 -8.21 -22.47 19.63
CA GLY A 117 -9.32 -23.42 19.69
C GLY A 117 -10.09 -23.61 18.39
N ARG A 118 -9.60 -23.06 17.26
CA ARG A 118 -10.17 -23.31 15.92
C ARG A 118 -9.43 -24.44 15.21
N SER A 119 -10.13 -25.21 14.40
CA SER A 119 -9.50 -26.17 13.49
C SER A 119 -8.84 -25.45 12.31
N ASP A 120 -7.84 -26.08 11.69
CA ASP A 120 -7.17 -25.56 10.49
C ASP A 120 -8.17 -25.22 9.37
N GLN A 121 -9.23 -26.02 9.25
CA GLN A 121 -10.33 -25.78 8.33
C GLN A 121 -11.08 -24.47 8.65
N GLN A 122 -11.43 -24.22 9.91
CA GLN A 122 -12.10 -22.99 10.32
C GLN A 122 -11.22 -21.76 10.07
N ILE A 123 -9.91 -21.90 10.29
CA ILE A 123 -8.93 -20.82 10.04
C ILE A 123 -8.88 -20.50 8.54
N ALA A 124 -8.93 -21.50 7.67
CA ALA A 124 -8.97 -21.29 6.22
C ALA A 124 -10.28 -20.65 5.75
N GLU A 125 -11.42 -21.10 6.28
CA GLU A 125 -12.73 -20.51 5.97
C GLU A 125 -12.81 -19.05 6.45
N ASP A 126 -12.29 -18.74 7.64
CA ASP A 126 -12.17 -17.37 8.16
C ASP A 126 -11.24 -16.51 7.31
N PHE A 127 -10.15 -17.09 6.79
CA PHE A 127 -9.24 -16.39 5.89
C PHE A 127 -9.94 -16.04 4.57
N VAL A 128 -10.70 -16.98 4.00
CA VAL A 128 -11.51 -16.71 2.80
C VAL A 128 -12.52 -15.60 3.08
N ALA A 129 -13.21 -15.65 4.21
CA ALA A 129 -14.13 -14.60 4.65
C ALA A 129 -13.43 -13.25 4.85
N HIS A 130 -12.22 -13.25 5.42
CA HIS A 130 -11.45 -12.05 5.67
C HIS A 130 -10.98 -11.38 4.38
N VAL A 131 -10.54 -12.16 3.39
CA VAL A 131 -10.00 -11.65 2.12
C VAL A 131 -11.12 -11.25 1.16
N ARG A 132 -12.22 -12.00 1.11
CA ARG A 132 -13.32 -11.77 0.16
C ARG A 132 -14.49 -10.97 0.73
N GLY A 133 -14.55 -10.78 2.05
CA GLY A 133 -15.70 -10.16 2.74
C GLY A 133 -16.93 -11.07 2.84
N ALA A 134 -16.88 -12.28 2.28
CA ALA A 134 -17.89 -13.32 2.37
C ALA A 134 -17.21 -14.68 2.52
N GLY A 135 -17.77 -15.57 3.35
CA GLY A 135 -17.23 -16.91 3.57
C GLY A 135 -17.29 -17.80 2.32
N PRO A 136 -16.55 -18.92 2.33
CA PRO A 136 -16.58 -19.86 1.22
C PRO A 136 -17.97 -20.47 1.04
N ASP A 137 -18.37 -20.66 -0.22
CA ASP A 137 -19.61 -21.37 -0.54
C ASP A 137 -19.48 -22.90 -0.30
N ALA A 138 -20.55 -23.66 -0.55
CA ALA A 138 -20.58 -25.09 -0.24
C ALA A 138 -19.55 -25.91 -1.05
N ASP A 139 -19.28 -25.51 -2.29
CA ASP A 139 -18.31 -26.19 -3.15
C ASP A 139 -16.88 -25.84 -2.70
N GLU A 140 -16.64 -24.58 -2.35
CA GLU A 140 -15.37 -24.10 -1.80
C GLU A 140 -15.05 -24.74 -0.44
N GLN A 141 -16.06 -24.90 0.43
CA GLN A 141 -15.92 -25.60 1.71
C GLN A 141 -15.56 -27.08 1.53
N ALA A 142 -16.09 -27.74 0.49
CA ALA A 142 -15.74 -29.12 0.17
C ALA A 142 -14.28 -29.22 -0.28
N VAL A 143 -13.84 -28.32 -1.17
CA VAL A 143 -12.44 -28.27 -1.64
C VAL A 143 -11.46 -28.02 -0.49
N LEU A 144 -11.78 -27.07 0.41
CA LEU A 144 -10.95 -26.80 1.58
C LEU A 144 -10.83 -28.01 2.49
N ARG A 145 -11.95 -28.70 2.74
CA ARG A 145 -11.99 -29.91 3.56
C ARG A 145 -11.14 -31.03 2.96
N ASP A 146 -11.34 -31.31 1.68
CA ASP A 146 -10.60 -32.36 0.96
C ASP A 146 -9.09 -32.09 0.96
N ALA A 147 -8.68 -30.82 0.81
CA ALA A 147 -7.28 -30.43 0.88
C ALA A 147 -6.66 -30.68 2.27
N PHE A 148 -7.36 -30.37 3.36
CA PHE A 148 -6.87 -30.63 4.72
C PHE A 148 -6.88 -32.11 5.07
N ASP A 149 -7.88 -32.86 4.62
CA ASP A 149 -7.96 -34.29 4.83
C ASP A 149 -6.84 -35.01 4.07
N ALA A 150 -6.50 -34.59 2.85
CA ALA A 150 -5.36 -35.11 2.10
C ALA A 150 -4.03 -34.90 2.84
N VAL A 151 -3.78 -33.70 3.37
CA VAL A 151 -2.55 -33.40 4.13
C VAL A 151 -2.48 -34.21 5.44
N ARG A 152 -3.61 -34.41 6.13
CA ARG A 152 -3.66 -35.23 7.36
C ARG A 152 -3.44 -36.72 7.11
N LEU A 153 -3.85 -37.22 5.95
CA LEU A 153 -3.66 -38.61 5.55
C LEU A 153 -2.23 -38.88 5.05
N ASP A 154 -1.53 -37.86 4.56
CA ASP A 154 -0.10 -37.90 4.20
C ASP A 154 0.84 -37.71 5.41
N ASP A 155 0.30 -37.42 6.61
CA ASP A 155 1.05 -37.21 7.86
C ASP A 155 1.10 -38.41 8.85
N PRO A 156 1.23 -39.69 8.41
CA PRO A 156 1.66 -40.76 9.31
C PRO A 156 3.15 -41.14 9.16
N GLU A 157 3.91 -40.55 8.21
CA GLU A 157 5.28 -41.02 7.90
C GLU A 157 6.43 -40.03 8.16
N HIS A 158 6.20 -38.79 8.61
CA HIS A 158 7.28 -37.81 8.81
C HIS A 158 7.57 -37.36 10.25
N GLU A 159 6.90 -37.92 11.27
CA GLU A 159 7.17 -37.59 12.68
C GLU A 159 8.10 -38.58 13.41
N VAL A 160 8.95 -39.33 12.68
CA VAL A 160 10.13 -39.98 13.28
C VAL A 160 11.36 -39.74 12.39
N THR A 161 12.20 -38.80 12.84
CA THR A 161 13.64 -38.58 12.53
C THR A 161 13.93 -37.16 12.01
N ARG A 162 14.20 -36.21 12.91
CA ARG A 162 15.57 -35.81 13.31
C ARG A 162 15.57 -34.63 14.26
#